data_AF-A0A372H0T6-F1
#
_entry.id   AF-A0A372H0T6-F1
#
_cell.length_a   1.000
_cell.length_b   1.000
_cell.length_c   1.000
_cell.angle_alpha   90.00
_cell.angle_beta   90.00
_cell.angle_gamma   90.00
#
_symmetry.space_group_name_H-M   'P 1'
#
loop_
_entity.id
_entity.type
_entity.pdbx_description
1 polymer ?
#
loop_
_entity_poly.entity_id
_entity_poly.type
_entity_poly.pdbx_seq_one_letter_code
_entity_poly.pdbx_strand_id
1 'polypeptide(L)' 'MFEVVAFHIASSINIRQCKSQLPLKILFSDSDELYLKSGDEKFVYIFQYGLVSFFNRILRIKYKRVNV' A
#
# COMPACT_ATOMS: atom_id res chain seq x y z
N MET A 1 12.56 -9.62 -11.59
CA MET A 1 12.67 -8.26 -11.01
C MET A 1 11.31 -7.61 -11.17
N PHE A 2 10.61 -7.23 -10.09
CA PHE A 2 9.32 -6.53 -10.21
C PHE A 2 9.55 -5.03 -10.32
N GLU A 3 8.73 -4.34 -11.12
CA GLU A 3 8.67 -2.89 -11.06
C GLU A 3 8.02 -2.45 -9.75
N VAL A 4 8.63 -1.47 -9.08
CA VAL A 4 8.18 -0.97 -7.78
C VAL A 4 8.03 0.53 -7.85
N VAL A 5 6.87 1.01 -7.38
CA VAL A 5 6.64 2.44 -7.14
C VAL A 5 6.33 2.63 -5.66
N ALA A 6 7.10 3.49 -4.99
CA ALA A 6 6.96 3.77 -3.57
C ALA A 6 6.64 5.25 -3.34
N PHE A 7 5.76 5.53 -2.38
CA PHE A 7 5.38 6.87 -1.98
C PHE A 7 5.45 7.01 -0.46
N HIS A 8 5.96 8.15 0.00
CA HIS A 8 5.81 8.58 1.37
C HIS A 8 4.56 9.46 1.46
N ILE A 9 3.52 9.00 2.16
CA ILE A 9 2.18 9.62 2.12
C ILE A 9 1.71 10.21 3.46
N ALA A 10 2.37 9.86 4.56
CA ALA A 10 2.02 10.31 5.91
C ALA A 10 3.23 10.20 6.83
N SER A 11 3.25 10.88 7.98
CA SER A 11 4.31 10.68 8.99
C SER A 11 4.19 9.33 9.71
N SER A 12 2.98 8.78 9.81
CA SER A 12 2.72 7.47 10.37
C SER A 12 1.46 6.84 9.79
N ILE A 13 1.44 5.51 9.69
CA ILE A 13 0.33 4.69 9.21
C ILE A 13 0.02 3.62 10.26
N ASN A 14 -1.25 3.52 10.66
CA ASN A 14 -1.69 2.51 11.61
C ASN A 14 -1.87 1.14 10.93
N ILE A 15 -0.89 0.25 11.09
CA ILE A 15 -0.86 -1.08 10.46
C ILE A 15 -2.08 -1.93 10.84
N ARG A 16 -2.51 -1.90 12.10
CA ARG A 16 -3.69 -2.68 12.56
C ARG A 16 -4.96 -2.21 11.87
N GLN A 17 -5.12 -0.90 11.71
CA GLN A 17 -6.25 -0.31 11.00
C GLN A 17 -6.20 -0.67 9.51
N CYS A 18 -5.03 -0.56 8.86
CA CYS A 18 -4.85 -0.98 7.47
C CYS A 18 -5.23 -2.46 7.28
N LYS A 19 -4.79 -3.34 8.18
CA LYS A 19 -5.12 -4.77 8.17
C LYS A 19 -6.63 -5.02 8.25
N SER A 20 -7.34 -4.24 9.06
CA SER A 20 -8.80 -4.37 9.21
C SER A 20 -9.59 -3.76 8.05
N GLN A 21 -9.07 -2.71 7.41
CA GLN A 21 -9.79 -1.92 6.42
C GLN A 21 -9.48 -2.31 4.96
N LEU A 22 -8.34 -2.95 4.71
CA LEU A 22 -7.93 -3.37 3.38
C LEU A 22 -8.40 -4.81 3.14
N PRO A 23 -9.39 -5.06 2.27
CA PRO A 23 -9.90 -6.40 1.97
C PRO A 23 -8.97 -7.16 1.01
N LEU A 24 -7.67 -7.16 1.30
CA LEU A 24 -6.64 -7.83 0.50
C LEU A 24 -6.10 -9.05 1.25
N LYS A 25 -5.61 -10.04 0.50
CA LYS A 25 -4.98 -11.21 1.10
C LYS A 25 -3.67 -10.79 1.78
N ILE A 26 -3.59 -11.02 3.08
CA ILE A 26 -2.38 -10.76 3.85
C ILE A 26 -1.37 -11.86 3.55
N LEU A 27 -0.16 -11.45 3.15
CA LEU A 27 0.98 -12.34 2.95
C LEU A 27 1.91 -12.31 4.16
N PHE A 28 2.10 -11.13 4.75
CA PHE A 28 2.89 -10.92 5.95
C PHE A 28 2.34 -9.70 6.71
N SER A 29 2.45 -9.73 8.04
CA SER A 29 2.05 -8.62 8.90
C SER A 29 2.76 -8.75 10.24
N ASP A 30 3.37 -7.65 10.69
CA ASP A 30 3.85 -7.47 12.05
C ASP A 30 3.34 -6.14 12.62
N SER A 31 4.03 -5.56 13.60
CA SER A 31 3.63 -4.28 14.22
C SER A 31 3.83 -3.08 13.30
N ASP A 32 4.85 -3.12 12.44
CA ASP A 32 5.37 -1.96 11.71
C ASP A 32 5.25 -2.15 10.18
N GLU A 33 4.98 -3.37 9.72
CA GLU A 33 4.90 -3.74 8.32
C GLU A 33 3.62 -4.51 7.98
N LEU A 34 3.14 -4.28 6.76
CA LEU A 34 2.02 -5.02 6.18
C LEU A 34 2.29 -5.31 4.71
N TYR A 35 2.26 -6.58 4.34
CA TYR A 35 2.44 -7.06 2.97
C TYR A 35 1.18 -7.78 2.49
N LEU A 36 0.63 -7.30 1.38
CA LEU A 36 -0.67 -7.70 0.86
C LEU A 36 -0.56 -8.14 -0.60
N LYS A 37 -1.29 -9.19 -0.99
CA LYS A 37 -1.51 -9.57 -2.39
C LYS A 37 -2.74 -8.84 -2.92
N SER A 38 -2.56 -8.11 -4.02
CA SER A 38 -3.64 -7.37 -4.71
C SER A 38 -4.06 -7.98 -6.05
N GLY A 39 -3.34 -9.00 -6.52
CA GLY A 39 -3.61 -9.75 -7.76
C GLY A 39 -2.44 -10.67 -8.09
N ASP A 40 -2.45 -11.29 -9.26
CA ASP A 40 -1.33 -12.11 -9.71
C ASP A 40 -0.09 -11.25 -9.94
N GLU A 41 1.00 -11.67 -9.29
CA GLU A 41 2.28 -10.97 -9.24
C GLU A 41 2.19 -9.49 -8.83
N LYS A 42 1.11 -9.10 -8.12
CA LYS A 42 0.84 -7.72 -7.69
C LYS A 42 0.73 -7.61 -6.19
N PHE A 43 1.52 -6.72 -5.61
CA PHE A 43 1.65 -6.62 -4.16
C PHE A 43 1.57 -5.16 -3.69
N VAL A 44 1.13 -5.01 -2.45
CA VAL A 44 1.14 -3.73 -1.72
C VAL A 44 1.93 -3.94 -0.44
N TYR A 45 2.90 -3.08 -0.20
CA TYR A 45 3.67 -3.04 1.03
C TYR A 45 3.40 -1.71 1.74
N ILE A 46 3.18 -1.76 3.05
CA ILE A 46 2.93 -0.60 3.90
C ILE A 46 3.88 -0.68 5.07
N PHE A 47 4.60 0.41 5.32
CA PHE A 47 5.46 0.59 6.47
C PHE A 47 4.88 1.67 7.38
N GLN A 48 4.90 1.43 8.69
CA GLN A 48 4.30 2.29 9.70
C GLN A 48 4.83 3.73 9.63
N TYR A 49 6.06 3.94 9.16
CA TYR A 49 6.67 5.27 9.00
C TYR A 49 6.32 5.96 7.67
N GLY A 50 5.11 5.72 7.15
CA GLY A 50 4.56 6.54 6.07
C GLY A 50 4.76 6.04 4.65
N LEU A 51 5.49 4.95 4.47
CA LEU A 51 5.87 4.43 3.16
C LEU A 51 4.86 3.40 2.67
N VAL A 52 4.39 3.58 1.43
CA VAL A 52 3.54 2.62 0.73
C VAL A 52 4.15 2.31 -0.63
N SER A 53 4.38 1.03 -0.91
CA SER A 53 4.95 0.54 -2.16
C SER A 53 3.99 -0.37 -2.91
N PHE A 54 3.98 -0.23 -4.23
CA PHE A 54 3.17 -1.03 -5.15
C PHE A 54 4.09 -1.78 -6.10
N PHE A 55 3.93 -3.10 -6.17
CA PHE A 55 4.71 -3.97 -7.03
C PHE A 55 3.88 -4.37 -8.26
N ASN A 56 4.47 -4.27 -9.44
CA ASN A 56 3.90 -4.68 -10.74
C ASN A 56 2.51 -4.07 -11.02
N ARG A 57 2.28 -2.84 -10.54
CA ARG A 57 0.99 -2.16 -10.63
C ARG A 57 1.16 -0.84 -11.38
N ILE A 58 0.53 -0.75 -12.55
CA ILE A 58 0.34 0.53 -13.24
C ILE A 58 -0.58 1.38 -12.37
N LEU A 59 0.00 2.36 -11.68
CA LEU A 59 -0.76 3.29 -10.85
C LEU A 59 -1.41 4.34 -11.74
N ARG A 60 -2.69 4.14 -12.09
CA ARG A 60 -3.46 5.15 -12.81
C ARG A 60 -4.05 6.14 -11.82
N ILE A 61 -3.28 7.16 -11.44
CA ILE A 61 -3.76 8.26 -10.61
C ILE A 61 -4.77 9.05 -11.43
N LYS A 62 -6.07 8.84 -11.19
CA LYS A 62 -7.09 9.78 -11.65
C LYS A 62 -7.08 10.96 -10.69
N TYR A 63 -6.39 12.05 -11.06
CA TYR A 63 -6.56 13.34 -10.40
C TYR A 63 -8.02 13.77 -10.56
N LYS A 64 -8.83 13.62 -9.51
CA LYS A 64 -10.12 14.29 -9.40
C LYS A 64 -9.86 15.56 -8.62
N ARG A 65 -9.66 16.69 -9.32
CA ARG A 65 -9.72 18.02 -8.69
C ARG A 65 -11.09 18.13 -8.05
N VAL A 66 -11.14 18.11 -6.71
CA VAL A 66 -12.29 18.65 -5.98
C VAL A 66 -12.11 20.16 -6.06
N ASN A 67 -12.89 20.81 -6.93
CA ASN A 67 -13.06 22.25 -6.85
C ASN A 67 -13.82 22.53 -5.54
N VAL A 68 -13.19 23.29 -4.65
CA VAL A 68 -13.86 24.00 -3.55
C VAL A 68 -14.43 25.29 -4.12
#